data_AF-A0A9D9VPB3-F1
#
_entry.id   AF-A0A9D9VPB3-F1
#
_cell.length_a   1.000
_cell.length_b   1.000
_cell.length_c   1.000
_cell.angle_alpha   90.00
_cell.angle_beta   90.00
_cell.angle_gamma   90.00
#
_symmetry.space_group_name_H-M   'P 1'
#
loop_
_entity.id
_entity.type
_entity.pdbx_description
1 polymer ?
#
loop_
_entity_poly.entity_id
_entity_poly.type
_entity_poly.pdbx_seq_one_letter_code
_entity_poly.pdbx_strand_id
1 'polypeptide(L)'
;MDRHRWNSLAKLVAITVMCLSISVSCAQAASSLPDTDQDGIPDAWETSVYGTDPLRVDTDEDTYADRSEILNGYQPNGSARLVEADHDR
;
A
#
# COMPACT_ATOMS: atom_id res chain seq x y z
N MET A 1 -18.11 -49.94 -25.89
CA MET A 1 -17.24 -48.79 -25.59
C MET A 1 -17.51 -48.34 -24.16
N ASP A 2 -16.70 -48.81 -23.20
CA ASP A 2 -16.97 -48.66 -21.77
C ASP A 2 -16.61 -47.28 -21.24
N ARG A 3 -17.64 -46.56 -20.76
CA ARG A 3 -17.55 -45.23 -20.11
C ARG A 3 -16.71 -45.22 -18.83
N HIS A 4 -16.23 -46.37 -18.36
CA HIS A 4 -15.48 -46.50 -17.11
C HIS A 4 -13.97 -46.26 -17.25
N ARG A 5 -13.39 -46.25 -18.47
CA ARG A 5 -11.95 -45.97 -18.65
C ARG A 5 -11.61 -44.48 -18.66
N TRP A 6 -12.58 -43.62 -19.00
CA TRP A 6 -12.39 -42.16 -19.04
C TRP A 6 -12.41 -41.51 -17.64
N ASN A 7 -13.05 -42.13 -16.65
CA ASN A 7 -13.17 -41.57 -15.32
C ASN A 7 -11.89 -41.64 -14.47
N SER A 8 -10.89 -42.45 -14.83
CA SER A 8 -9.65 -42.55 -14.04
C SER A 8 -8.57 -41.56 -14.49
N LEU A 9 -8.48 -41.30 -15.80
CA LEU A 9 -7.49 -40.37 -16.36
C LEU A 9 -8.00 -38.92 -16.34
N ALA A 10 -9.30 -38.70 -16.61
CA ALA A 10 -9.89 -37.37 -16.53
C ALA A 10 -9.91 -36.80 -15.09
N LYS A 11 -10.06 -37.66 -14.07
CA LYS A 11 -9.96 -37.25 -12.65
C LYS A 11 -8.53 -36.86 -12.27
N LEU A 12 -7.51 -37.58 -12.76
CA LEU A 12 -6.11 -37.24 -12.50
C LEU A 12 -5.71 -35.93 -13.18
N VAL A 13 -6.13 -35.71 -14.43
CA VAL A 13 -5.88 -34.43 -15.14
C VAL A 13 -6.64 -33.27 -14.47
N ALA A 14 -7.86 -33.50 -13.97
CA ALA A 14 -8.60 -32.48 -13.22
C ALA A 14 -7.93 -32.15 -11.87
N ILE A 15 -7.43 -33.15 -11.13
CA ILE A 15 -6.74 -32.95 -9.85
C ILE A 15 -5.40 -32.23 -10.04
N THR A 16 -4.65 -32.52 -11.10
CA THR A 16 -3.38 -31.84 -11.37
C THR A 16 -3.56 -30.41 -11.90
N VAL A 17 -4.62 -30.14 -12.66
CA VAL A 17 -4.98 -28.79 -13.12
C VAL A 17 -5.52 -27.92 -11.97
N MET A 18 -6.23 -28.52 -11.00
CA MET A 18 -6.73 -27.83 -9.80
C MET A 18 -5.61 -27.41 -8.82
N CYS A 19 -4.47 -28.11 -8.82
CA CYS A 19 -3.31 -27.76 -7.99
C CYS A 19 -2.38 -26.71 -8.62
N LEU A 20 -2.40 -26.52 -9.94
CA LEU A 20 -1.51 -25.56 -10.61
C LEU A 20 -2.01 -24.09 -10.53
N SER A 21 -3.25 -23.86 -10.09
CA SER A 21 -3.82 -22.53 -9.84
C SER A 21 -3.57 -21.99 -8.44
N ILE A 22 -2.82 -22.69 -7.58
CA ILE A 22 -2.37 -22.18 -6.27
C ILE A 22 -1.06 -21.37 -6.41
N SER A 23 -0.93 -20.65 -7.52
CA SER A 23 0.05 -19.59 -7.70
C SER A 23 -0.81 -18.33 -7.79
N VAL A 24 -1.02 -17.56 -6.75
CA VAL A 24 0.00 -16.79 -6.06
C VAL A 24 -0.56 -16.54 -4.67
N SER A 25 0.07 -17.12 -3.64
CA SER A 25 -0.08 -16.58 -2.30
C SER A 25 0.24 -15.10 -2.39
N CYS A 26 -0.70 -14.23 -2.05
CA CYS A 26 -0.50 -12.80 -1.81
C CYS A 26 0.46 -12.52 -0.63
N ALA A 27 1.30 -13.50 -0.29
CA ALA A 27 2.42 -13.42 0.61
C ALA A 27 3.53 -12.56 -0.01
N GLN A 28 3.20 -11.32 -0.29
CA GLN A 28 4.12 -10.24 -0.01
C GLN A 28 3.65 -9.57 1.28
N ALA A 29 3.54 -10.36 2.35
CA ALA A 29 3.93 -9.86 3.66
C ALA A 29 5.46 -9.70 3.64
N ALA A 30 5.94 -8.82 2.75
CA ALA A 30 7.17 -8.13 3.04
C ALA A 30 6.91 -7.47 4.40
N SER A 31 7.93 -7.46 5.23
CA SER A 31 8.11 -6.52 6.32
C SER A 31 8.07 -5.07 5.80
N SER A 32 6.98 -4.67 5.16
CA SER A 32 6.56 -3.29 5.03
C SER A 32 6.03 -2.93 6.40
N LEU A 33 6.63 -1.92 7.00
CA LEU A 33 5.97 -1.22 8.10
C LEU A 33 4.51 -0.92 7.67
N PRO A 34 3.55 -1.00 8.60
CA PRO A 34 2.17 -0.65 8.27
C PRO A 34 2.12 0.78 7.73
N ASP A 35 1.25 0.97 6.75
CA ASP A 35 0.96 2.21 6.03
C ASP A 35 -0.58 2.24 6.00
N THR A 36 -1.16 2.95 6.96
CA THR A 36 -2.58 2.84 7.32
C THR A 36 -3.47 3.64 6.36
N ASP A 37 -2.97 4.75 5.87
CA ASP A 37 -3.61 5.66 4.93
C ASP A 37 -3.20 5.40 3.46
N GLN A 38 -2.19 4.55 3.24
CA GLN A 38 -1.73 4.04 1.94
C GLN A 38 -1.13 5.13 1.03
N ASP A 39 -0.54 6.18 1.61
CA ASP A 39 0.14 7.21 0.85
C ASP A 39 1.54 6.76 0.38
N GLY A 40 2.07 5.68 0.97
CA GLY A 40 3.39 5.10 0.70
C GLY A 40 4.47 5.51 1.70
N ILE A 41 4.11 6.14 2.82
CA ILE A 41 4.95 6.36 3.99
C ILE A 41 4.54 5.34 5.07
N PRO A 42 5.51 4.72 5.75
CA PRO A 42 5.21 3.95 6.95
C PRO A 42 4.62 4.79 8.10
N ASP A 43 3.63 4.25 8.82
CA ASP A 43 3.05 4.86 10.04
C ASP A 43 4.15 5.25 11.07
N ALA A 44 5.18 4.42 11.16
CA ALA A 44 6.31 4.62 12.07
C ALA A 44 7.19 5.81 11.65
N TRP A 45 7.27 6.11 10.37
CA TRP A 45 8.04 7.25 9.84
C TRP A 45 7.23 8.53 9.93
N GLU A 46 5.94 8.46 9.61
CA GLU A 46 5.00 9.56 9.81
C GLU A 46 5.06 10.08 11.24
N THR A 47 4.93 9.20 12.23
CA THR A 47 4.96 9.60 13.64
C THR A 47 6.36 9.93 14.17
N SER A 48 7.40 9.18 13.80
CA SER A 48 8.74 9.33 14.39
C SER A 48 9.63 10.35 13.68
N VAL A 49 9.41 10.63 12.40
CA VAL A 49 10.29 11.45 11.56
C VAL A 49 9.60 12.75 11.15
N TYR A 50 8.36 12.65 10.64
CA TYR A 50 7.66 13.78 10.03
C TYR A 50 6.67 14.46 10.97
N GLY A 51 6.19 13.75 12.00
CA GLY A 51 5.15 14.21 12.90
C GLY A 51 3.80 14.39 12.22
N THR A 52 3.47 13.52 11.26
CA THR A 52 2.23 13.51 10.48
C THR A 52 1.21 12.50 11.06
N ASP A 53 -0.04 12.55 10.61
CA ASP A 53 -1.10 11.66 11.08
C ASP A 53 -1.18 10.39 10.22
N PRO A 54 -0.82 9.21 10.75
CA PRO A 54 -0.80 7.95 9.99
C PRO A 54 -2.18 7.48 9.52
N LEU A 55 -3.26 8.14 9.96
CA LEU A 55 -4.62 7.83 9.50
C LEU A 55 -5.05 8.70 8.32
N ARG A 56 -4.19 9.63 7.87
CA ARG A 56 -4.53 10.67 6.91
C ARG A 56 -3.45 10.83 5.85
N VAL A 57 -3.88 10.69 4.60
CA VAL A 57 -3.05 10.98 3.41
C VAL A 57 -2.61 12.45 3.34
N ASP A 58 -3.39 13.34 3.93
CA ASP A 58 -3.18 14.79 3.98
C ASP A 58 -3.44 15.20 5.44
N THR A 59 -2.36 15.32 6.20
CA THR A 59 -2.38 15.64 7.63
C THR A 59 -2.88 17.05 7.92
N ASP A 60 -2.54 18.03 7.09
CA ASP A 60 -2.82 19.45 7.33
C ASP A 60 -4.01 20.01 6.51
N GLU A 61 -4.65 19.15 5.71
CA GLU A 61 -5.84 19.42 4.89
C GLU A 61 -5.62 20.49 3.80
N ASP A 62 -4.39 20.62 3.32
CA ASP A 62 -4.01 21.64 2.33
C ASP A 62 -4.18 21.18 0.86
N THR A 63 -4.69 19.97 0.65
CA THR A 63 -4.91 19.26 -0.61
C THR A 63 -3.68 18.60 -1.23
N TYR A 64 -2.53 18.64 -0.55
CA TYR A 64 -1.35 17.87 -0.90
C TYR A 64 -1.20 16.67 0.03
N ALA A 65 -0.76 15.54 -0.53
CA ALA A 65 -0.47 14.37 0.29
C ALA A 65 0.87 14.54 1.00
N ASP A 66 0.97 14.06 2.25
CA ASP A 66 2.17 14.12 3.09
C ASP A 66 3.43 13.64 2.33
N ARG A 67 3.29 12.52 1.60
CA ARG A 67 4.37 12.01 0.72
C ARG A 67 4.81 12.99 -0.36
N SER A 68 3.86 13.65 -1.02
CA SER A 68 4.17 14.60 -2.09
C SER A 68 4.94 15.79 -1.53
N GLU A 69 4.57 16.25 -0.34
CA GLU A 69 5.26 17.33 0.34
C GLU A 69 6.69 16.94 0.72
N ILE A 70 6.89 15.75 1.30
CA ILE A 70 8.23 15.24 1.62
C ILE A 70 9.12 15.13 0.37
N LEU A 71 8.57 14.66 -0.76
CA LEU A 71 9.31 14.54 -2.02
C LEU A 71 9.71 15.91 -2.60
N ASN A 72 8.88 16.93 -2.39
CA ASN A 72 9.15 18.28 -2.85
C ASN A 72 9.88 19.14 -1.80
N GLY A 73 10.10 18.62 -0.59
CA GLY A 73 10.75 19.32 0.52
C GLY A 73 9.85 20.35 1.23
N TYR A 74 8.53 20.17 1.17
CA TYR A 74 7.54 20.94 1.94
C TYR A 74 7.32 20.35 3.34
N GLN A 75 6.58 21.06 4.19
CA GLN A 75 6.29 20.65 5.56
C GLN A 75 4.99 19.84 5.59
N PRO A 76 5.05 18.52 5.86
CA PRO A 76 3.85 17.68 5.73
C PRO A 76 2.85 17.84 6.90
N ASN A 77 3.27 18.42 8.02
CA ASN A 77 2.44 18.55 9.22
C ASN A 77 1.93 19.98 9.51
N GLY A 78 1.91 20.86 8.52
CA GLY A 78 1.38 22.19 8.72
C GLY A 78 1.18 22.99 7.44
N SER A 79 0.18 23.87 7.48
CA SER A 79 -0.40 24.65 6.36
C SER A 79 0.54 25.65 5.67
N ALA A 80 1.85 25.55 5.88
CA ALA A 80 2.84 26.50 5.41
C ALA A 80 3.71 25.90 4.31
N ARG A 81 3.31 26.13 3.06
CA ARG A 81 4.24 26.26 1.94
C ARG A 81 5.42 27.13 2.40
N LEU A 82 6.67 26.72 2.13
CA LEU A 82 7.89 27.50 2.42
C LEU A 82 8.02 28.77 1.52
N VAL A 83 6.94 29.53 1.38
CA VAL A 83 6.79 30.90 0.86
C VAL A 83 5.33 31.22 1.23
N GLU A 84 5.04 31.80 2.40
CA GLU A 84 5.29 33.21 2.74
C GLU A 84 5.48 33.36 4.26
N ALA A 85 6.74 33.43 4.70
CA ALA A 85 7.13 34.02 5.98
C ALA A 85 7.64 35.45 5.76
N ASP A 86 7.01 36.18 4.83
CA ASP A 86 7.22 37.61 4.63
C ASP A 86 6.01 38.44 5.03
N HIS A 87 6.27 39.30 6.01
CA HIS A 87 5.76 40.66 6.14
C HIS A 87 4.31 40.90 6.60
N ASP A 88 4.25 41.64 7.71
CA ASP A 88 3.18 42.50 8.20
C ASP A 88 2.05 41.86 9.02
N ARG A 89 2.21 41.94 10.35
CA ARG A 89 1.32 42.73 11.22
C ARG A 89 1.94 43.02 12.59
#